data_AF-A0A928NPM0-F1
#
_entry.id   AF-A0A928NPM0-F1
#
_cell.length_a   1.000
_cell.length_b   1.000
_cell.length_c   1.000
_cell.angle_alpha   90.00
_cell.angle_beta   90.00
_cell.angle_gamma   90.00
#
_symmetry.space_group_name_H-M   'P 1'
#
loop_
_entity.id
_entity.type
_entity.pdbx_description
1 polymer ?
#
loop_
_entity_poly.entity_id
_entity_poly.type
_entity_poly.pdbx_seq_one_letter_code
_entity_poly.pdbx_strand_id
1 'polypeptide(L)' 'MVKDTTNPVTGEKTTGQVPLDAKPIIINGRILIPIRQVVESFGAAVIWDEDAKTILIIAGVC' A
#
# COMPACT_ATOMS: atom_id res chain seq x y z
N MET A 1 -29.32 17.73 3.17
CA MET A 1 -27.94 18.12 3.57
C MET A 1 -27.09 16.85 3.59
N VAL A 2 -26.67 16.35 2.43
CA VAL A 2 -25.66 15.29 2.33
C VAL A 2 -24.36 16.01 2.00
N LYS A 3 -23.45 16.09 2.96
CA LYS A 3 -22.11 16.65 2.77
C LYS A 3 -21.21 15.53 2.28
N ASP A 4 -21.39 15.14 1.02
CA ASP A 4 -20.27 14.56 0.28
C ASP A 4 -19.38 15.73 -0.12
N THR A 5 -18.15 15.76 0.41
CA THR A 5 -16.93 16.33 -0.19
C THR A 5 -15.90 16.58 0.92
N THR A 6 -14.64 16.24 0.62
CA THR A 6 -13.40 16.66 1.31
C THR A 6 -13.15 16.17 2.74
N ASN A 7 -12.63 14.96 2.86
CA ASN A 7 -11.31 14.74 3.47
C ASN A 7 -10.87 13.28 3.27
N PRO A 8 -9.58 12.99 3.03
CA PRO A 8 -9.08 11.67 3.38
C PRO A 8 -9.35 11.49 4.88
N VAL A 9 -9.99 10.38 5.26
CA VAL A 9 -10.05 9.93 6.65
C VAL A 9 -8.61 9.61 7.07
N THR A 10 -7.84 10.65 7.37
CA THR A 10 -6.58 10.57 8.07
C THR A 10 -6.94 10.43 9.54
N GLY A 11 -6.72 9.23 10.07
CA GLY A 11 -6.59 9.04 11.51
C GLY A 11 -7.73 8.31 12.21
N GLU A 12 -7.88 7.01 11.94
CA GLU A 12 -8.20 6.10 13.04
C GLU A 12 -6.99 5.17 13.21
N LYS A 13 -6.16 5.48 14.21
CA LYS A 13 -5.02 4.67 14.59
C LYS A 13 -5.53 3.48 15.40
N THR A 14 -6.26 2.58 14.74
CA THR A 14 -6.68 1.30 15.30
C THR A 14 -5.51 0.34 15.09
N THR A 15 -4.86 -0.04 16.19
CA THR A 15 -3.73 -0.98 16.26
C THR A 15 -3.88 -2.13 15.26
N GLY A 16 -3.23 -2.03 14.09
CA GLY A 16 -3.39 -2.95 12.95
C GLY A 16 -3.55 -2.31 11.56
N GLN A 17 -3.68 -0.98 11.44
CA GLN A 17 -3.81 -0.29 10.15
C GLN A 17 -2.44 0.01 9.52
N VAL A 18 -2.12 -0.61 8.38
CA VAL A 18 -0.95 -0.26 7.56
C VAL A 18 -1.35 0.94 6.69
N PRO A 19 -0.71 2.11 6.84
CA PRO A 19 -1.06 3.29 6.05
C PRO A 19 -0.73 3.02 4.58
N LEU A 20 -1.77 3.03 3.74
CA LEU A 20 -1.64 2.90 2.29
C LEU A 20 -1.41 4.28 1.68
N ASP A 21 -0.33 4.43 0.92
CA ASP A 21 -0.01 5.69 0.21
C ASP A 21 -1.01 5.97 -0.93
N ALA A 22 -1.69 4.93 -1.42
CA ALA A 22 -2.75 5.06 -2.40
C ALA A 22 -3.95 4.19 -2.02
N LYS A 23 -5.15 4.69 -2.37
CA LYS A 23 -6.40 3.96 -2.13
C LYS A 23 -6.44 2.71 -3.02
N PRO A 24 -6.89 1.55 -2.50
CA PRO A 24 -7.20 0.40 -3.33
C PRO A 24 -8.24 0.74 -4.39
N ILE A 25 -8.09 0.20 -5.60
CA ILE A 25 -9.02 0.40 -6.71
C ILE A 25 -9.55 -0.95 -7.19
N ILE A 26 -10.80 -0.98 -7.63
CA ILE A 26 -11.43 -2.19 -8.18
C ILE A 26 -11.44 -2.06 -9.70
N ILE A 27 -10.78 -2.99 -10.39
CA ILE A 27 -10.76 -3.06 -11.85
C ILE A 27 -11.09 -4.50 -12.26
N ASN A 28 -12.09 -4.67 -13.13
CA ASN A 28 -12.50 -5.99 -13.66
C ASN A 28 -12.76 -7.04 -12.56
N GLY A 29 -13.37 -6.62 -11.44
CA GLY A 29 -13.65 -7.48 -10.29
C GLY A 29 -12.42 -7.85 -9.44
N ARG A 30 -11.25 -7.27 -9.70
CA ARG A 30 -10.03 -7.45 -8.90
C ARG A 30 -9.72 -6.18 -8.14
N ILE A 31 -9.27 -6.34 -6.89
CA ILE A 31 -8.77 -5.24 -6.08
C ILE A 31 -7.28 -5.08 -6.38
N LEU A 32 -6.89 -3.90 -6.86
CA LEU A 32 -5.50 -3.50 -6.99
C LEU A 32 -5.10 -2.72 -5.74
N ILE A 33 -4.02 -3.16 -5.10
CA ILE A 33 -3.48 -2.59 -3.87
C ILE A 33 -2.02 -2.20 -4.16
N PRO A 34 -1.49 -1.12 -3.56
CA PRO A 34 -0.08 -0.78 -3.65
C PRO A 34 0.80 -1.96 -3.17
N ILE A 35 1.65 -2.47 -4.06
CA ILE A 35 2.49 -3.64 -3.78
C ILE A 35 3.50 -3.36 -2.65
N ARG A 36 4.02 -2.13 -2.56
CA ARG A 36 5.02 -1.73 -1.56
C ARG A 36 4.50 -1.97 -0.14
N GLN A 37 3.32 -1.45 0.19
CA GLN A 37 2.72 -1.66 1.52
C GLN A 37 2.50 -3.12 1.85
N VAL A 38 2.05 -3.92 0.89
CA VAL A 38 1.82 -5.36 1.12
C VAL A 38 3.13 -6.03 1.50
N VAL A 39 4.20 -5.78 0.73
CA VAL A 39 5.52 -6.37 0.97
C VAL A 39 6.13 -5.91 2.29
N GLU A 40 6.07 -4.61 2.60
CA GLU A 40 6.59 -4.05 3.86
C GLU A 40 5.80 -4.56 5.08
N SER A 41 4.49 -4.80 4.95
CA SER A 41 3.66 -5.39 6.01
C SER A 41 4.09 -6.81 6.37
N PHE A 42 4.66 -7.54 5.41
CA PHE A 42 5.21 -8.88 5.63
C PHE A 42 6.67 -8.84 6.14
N GLY A 43 7.21 -7.66 6.44
CA GLY A 43 8.59 -7.50 6.94
C GLY A 43 9.65 -7.63 5.84
N ALA A 44 9.26 -7.50 4.58
CA ALA A 44 10.17 -7.52 3.43
C ALA A 44 10.50 -6.09 2.97
N ALA A 45 11.72 -5.89 2.48
CA ALA A 45 12.18 -4.61 1.94
C ALA A 45 11.99 -4.55 0.42
N VAL A 46 11.57 -3.39 -0.10
CA VAL A 46 11.42 -3.12 -1.54
C VAL A 46 12.47 -2.12 -1.98
N ILE A 47 13.32 -2.52 -2.94
CA ILE A 47 14.34 -1.66 -3.55
C ILE A 47 13.99 -1.49 -5.02
N TRP A 48 14.07 -0.25 -5.50
CA TRP A 48 13.93 0.06 -6.91
C TRP A 48 15.32 0.14 -7.55
N ASP A 49 15.54 -0.68 -8.58
CA ASP A 49 16.72 -0.59 -9.44
C ASP A 49 16.34 0.22 -10.68
N GLU A 50 16.83 1.47 -10.74
CA GLU A 50 16.53 2.40 -11.83
C GLU A 50 17.16 1.95 -13.17
N ASP A 51 18.36 1.37 -13.13
CA ASP A 51 19.12 0.98 -14.31
C ASP A 51 18.48 -0.24 -14.98
N ALA A 52 18.14 -1.25 -14.17
CA ALA A 52 17.49 -2.47 -14.63
C ALA A 52 15.96 -2.34 -14.77
N LYS A 53 15.37 -1.21 -14.36
CA LYS A 53 13.91 -0.99 -14.26
C LYS A 53 13.20 -2.14 -13.55
N THR A 54 13.82 -2.65 -12.49
CA THR A 54 13.41 -3.87 -11.81
C THR A 54 13.14 -3.59 -10.33
N ILE A 55 12.14 -4.28 -9.77
CA ILE A 55 11.83 -4.23 -8.34
C ILE A 55 12.53 -5.40 -7.66
N LEU A 56 13.40 -5.12 -6.70
CA LEU A 56 14.02 -6.13 -5.85
C LEU A 56 13.25 -6.23 -4.54
N ILE A 57 12.78 -7.44 -4.21
CA ILE A 57 12.08 -7.73 -2.94
C ILE A 57 12.99 -8.61 -2.09
N ILE A 58 13.35 -8.11 -0.90
CA ILE A 58 14.17 -8.85 0.06
C ILE A 58 13.27 -9.24 1.23
N ALA A 59 12.80 -10.49 1.22
CA ALA A 59 12.05 -11.03 2.35
C ALA A 59 13.01 -11.45 3.46
N GLY A 60 12.94 -10.77 4.61
CA GLY A 60 13.66 -11.20 5.81
C GLY A 60 13.03 -12.47 6.35
N VAL A 61 13.68 -13.62 6.14
CA VAL A 61 13.38 -14.82 6.92
C VAL A 61 14.14 -14.66 8.25
N CYS A 62 13.39 -14.56 9.34
CA CYS A 62 13.92 -14.63 10.70
C CYS A 62 14.57 -15.99 10.96
#